data_AF-A0A8J7B9M0-F1
#
_entry.id   AF-A0A8J7B9M0-F1
#
_cell.length_a   1.000
_cell.length_b   1.000
_cell.length_c   1.000
_cell.angle_alpha   90.00
_cell.angle_beta   90.00
_cell.angle_gamma   90.00
#
_symmetry.space_group_name_H-M   'P 1'
#
loop_
_entity.id
_entity.type
_entity.pdbx_description
1 polymer ?
#
loop_
_entity_poly.entity_id
_entity_poly.type
_entity_poly.pdbx_seq_one_letter_code
_entity_poly.pdbx_strand_id
1 'polypeptide(L)'
;MAKLTPDQRNYLYLLEAERAGIHKPILAALYQVQGKPTLEDGETGLGIAPANRIPLGQVNTFAAQVQYAANTIRSITDSLVAQGWKATDLWSKEAGRYGNRFIQAVAAGYTPPANNEASARLESSNPQALLQAYLDDLAIDFKAEGLPQNLAYLDSALLTLVDRLPSYYRSLPYQRDAFLEALRIWRKLDSREAAIASLNLKTPVDADPESVDESYLDKALIQFMQSISRNYSGYPHQREALVRLTQLWRQLDSREAAIASLEKDTSPEPGLKILDPALVAFAQRLPQYYQGKGEQRNALTEAFRLWRGLDSRTTALAALGINPNTLSASTTNKTALTDAATQLDRELLEFIERIPGEYQETEEQREALIRLVQLWRGLTTRDQTIRSLFEDVRRMQQARRDAPEAPPKPKPLILPKRPVRWTPGNIQLYASIIPNGTFSWAEATHGGTRMPPDQTTVDAIVRIARLAQQARERIGRPFQVTSWYRPPEINARVGGVSNSRHIVGDAIDFYCDGLTGDQLYWFLDSWWPGGLGRYASFPYLSHIDARSYRARWLR
;
A
#
# COMPACT_ATOMS: atom_id res chain seq x y z
N MET A 1 -2.36 32.16 10.90
CA MET A 1 -2.03 30.75 10.60
C MET A 1 -2.45 30.48 9.16
N ALA A 2 -1.79 29.57 8.44
CA ALA A 2 -2.17 29.26 7.06
C ALA A 2 -3.52 28.52 7.05
N LYS A 3 -4.43 28.92 6.15
CA LYS A 3 -5.70 28.21 5.94
C LYS A 3 -5.42 26.77 5.50
N LEU A 4 -6.20 25.82 6.01
CA LEU A 4 -6.12 24.41 5.63
C LEU A 4 -6.36 24.26 4.11
N THR A 5 -5.62 23.36 3.48
CA THR A 5 -5.88 22.99 2.08
C THR A 5 -7.18 22.16 2.00
N PRO A 6 -7.82 22.07 0.82
CA PRO A 6 -8.95 21.17 0.61
C PRO A 6 -8.67 19.73 1.05
N ASP A 7 -7.48 19.20 0.74
CA ASP A 7 -7.07 17.84 1.11
C ASP A 7 -6.94 17.65 2.63
N GLN A 8 -6.40 18.64 3.34
CA GLN A 8 -6.30 18.60 4.81
C GLN A 8 -7.69 18.60 5.47
N ARG A 9 -8.64 19.38 4.92
CA ARG A 9 -10.03 19.36 5.41
C ARG A 9 -10.68 18.00 5.13
N ASN A 10 -10.50 17.48 3.91
CA ASN A 10 -11.05 16.18 3.52
C ASN A 10 -10.52 15.03 4.40
N TYR A 11 -9.23 15.05 4.74
CA TYR A 11 -8.64 14.10 5.68
C TYR A 11 -9.35 14.10 7.05
N LEU A 12 -9.63 15.29 7.61
CA LEU A 12 -10.36 15.40 8.88
C LEU A 12 -11.82 14.92 8.75
N TYR A 13 -12.49 15.20 7.63
CA TYR A 13 -13.84 14.69 7.39
C TYR A 13 -13.87 13.16 7.35
N LEU A 14 -12.92 12.54 6.65
CA LEU A 14 -12.79 11.08 6.57
C LEU A 14 -12.54 10.48 7.95
N LEU A 15 -11.56 11.02 8.69
CA LEU A 15 -11.19 10.55 10.02
C LEU A 15 -12.41 10.52 10.96
N GLU A 16 -13.16 11.62 11.01
CA GLU A 16 -14.30 11.75 11.92
C GLU A 16 -15.55 11.01 11.44
N ALA A 17 -15.74 10.89 10.13
CA ALA A 17 -16.82 10.08 9.56
C ALA A 17 -16.62 8.59 9.86
N GLU A 18 -15.41 8.08 9.69
CA GLU A 18 -15.01 6.70 10.03
C GLU A 18 -15.13 6.45 11.54
N ARG A 19 -14.73 7.43 12.37
CA ARG A 19 -14.92 7.35 13.82
C ARG A 19 -16.40 7.28 14.18
N ALA A 20 -17.22 8.20 13.69
CA ALA A 20 -18.62 8.28 14.12
C ALA A 20 -19.54 7.23 13.45
N GLY A 21 -19.10 6.60 12.36
CA GLY A 21 -19.95 5.70 11.57
C GLY A 21 -20.99 6.45 10.74
N ILE A 22 -20.60 7.58 10.15
CA ILE A 22 -21.48 8.41 9.33
C ILE A 22 -20.91 8.54 7.92
N HIS A 23 -21.73 8.97 6.98
CA HIS A 23 -21.27 9.14 5.61
C HIS A 23 -20.58 10.51 5.43
N LYS A 24 -19.27 10.48 5.13
CA LYS A 24 -18.38 11.64 5.05
C LYS A 24 -18.96 12.89 4.35
N PRO A 25 -19.65 12.79 3.20
CA PRO A 25 -20.11 13.97 2.45
C PRO A 25 -20.98 14.94 3.25
N ILE A 26 -21.62 14.50 4.34
CA ILE A 26 -22.39 15.41 5.20
C ILE A 26 -21.53 16.44 5.92
N LEU A 27 -20.28 16.09 6.28
CA LEU A 27 -19.37 17.00 6.97
C LEU A 27 -18.83 18.07 6.01
N ALA A 28 -18.44 17.66 4.80
CA ALA A 28 -18.06 18.57 3.72
C ALA A 28 -19.21 19.53 3.37
N ALA A 29 -20.43 19.01 3.24
CA ALA A 29 -21.61 19.82 2.93
C ALA A 29 -21.93 20.85 4.04
N LEU A 30 -21.82 20.45 5.31
CA LEU A 30 -22.02 21.35 6.45
C LEU A 30 -20.99 22.48 6.44
N TYR A 31 -19.70 22.18 6.21
CA TYR A 31 -18.67 23.21 6.09
C TYR A 31 -19.00 24.21 4.97
N GLN A 32 -19.33 23.70 3.77
CA GLN A 32 -19.59 24.52 2.59
C GLN A 32 -20.79 25.46 2.79
N VAL A 33 -21.85 25.00 3.46
CA VAL A 33 -23.10 25.76 3.58
C VAL A 33 -23.14 26.64 4.82
N GLN A 34 -22.48 26.25 5.92
CA GLN A 34 -22.52 27.01 7.16
C GLN A 34 -21.54 28.19 7.14
N GLY A 35 -20.27 27.94 6.83
CA GLY A 35 -19.22 28.96 6.83
C GLY A 35 -19.08 29.72 8.15
N LYS A 36 -19.48 29.13 9.28
CA LYS A 36 -19.50 29.75 10.62
C LYS A 36 -19.43 28.69 11.73
N PRO A 37 -18.99 29.02 12.96
CA PRO A 37 -18.42 30.30 13.39
C PRO A 37 -17.04 30.57 12.77
N THR A 38 -16.55 31.80 12.87
CA THR A 38 -15.13 32.09 12.62
C THR A 38 -14.32 31.50 13.78
N LEU A 39 -13.29 30.73 13.45
CA LEU A 39 -12.49 29.95 14.41
C LEU A 39 -11.18 30.66 14.76
N GLU A 40 -10.54 30.24 15.85
CA GLU A 40 -9.26 30.81 16.32
C GLU A 40 -8.10 30.61 15.33
N ASP A 41 -8.16 29.55 14.54
CA ASP A 41 -7.16 29.22 13.51
C ASP A 41 -7.35 30.03 12.21
N GLY A 42 -8.41 30.85 12.11
CA GLY A 42 -8.75 31.65 10.93
C GLY A 42 -9.59 30.91 9.89
N GLU A 43 -9.98 29.67 10.17
CA GLU A 43 -10.97 28.91 9.40
C GLU A 43 -12.41 29.30 9.77
N THR A 44 -13.36 28.76 9.01
CA THR A 44 -14.78 28.79 9.33
C THR A 44 -15.28 27.41 9.74
N GLY A 45 -16.21 27.33 10.68
CA GLY A 45 -16.76 26.10 11.21
C GLY A 45 -17.88 25.47 10.38
N LEU A 46 -18.40 24.35 10.90
CA LEU A 46 -19.45 23.50 10.33
C LEU A 46 -20.84 23.83 10.93
N GLY A 47 -21.02 25.03 11.50
CA GLY A 47 -22.24 25.45 12.17
C GLY A 47 -22.41 24.82 13.56
N ILE A 48 -21.32 24.39 14.19
CA ILE A 48 -21.34 23.77 15.51
C ILE A 48 -21.14 24.84 16.59
N ALA A 49 -22.07 24.87 17.54
CA ALA A 49 -22.07 25.78 18.69
C ALA A 49 -22.08 24.99 20.01
N PRO A 50 -21.55 25.57 21.11
CA PRO A 50 -21.61 24.99 22.44
C PRO A 50 -23.00 24.51 22.83
N ALA A 51 -23.07 23.34 23.45
CA ALA A 51 -24.29 22.80 24.04
C ALA A 51 -23.94 21.98 25.27
N ASN A 52 -24.87 21.90 26.23
CA ASN A 52 -24.71 21.13 27.46
C ASN A 52 -23.42 21.51 28.20
N ARG A 53 -22.50 20.56 28.39
CA ARG A 53 -21.22 20.75 29.08
C ARG A 53 -20.04 21.06 28.16
N ILE A 54 -20.27 21.28 26.87
CA ILE A 54 -19.22 21.57 25.89
C ILE A 54 -18.95 23.08 25.91
N PRO A 55 -17.79 23.55 26.40
CA PRO A 55 -17.44 24.97 26.39
C PRO A 55 -17.05 25.46 25.00
N LEU A 56 -17.09 26.78 24.78
CA LEU A 56 -16.72 27.40 23.50
C LEU A 56 -15.34 26.98 23.00
N GLY A 57 -14.33 26.95 23.88
CA GLY A 57 -12.97 26.56 23.50
C GLY A 57 -12.85 25.14 22.95
N GLN A 58 -13.77 24.23 23.32
CA GLN A 58 -13.77 22.87 22.79
C GLN A 58 -14.35 22.75 21.39
N VAL A 59 -15.02 23.77 20.86
CA VAL A 59 -15.55 23.78 19.48
C VAL A 59 -14.89 24.87 18.62
N ASN A 60 -13.80 25.49 19.08
CA ASN A 60 -13.23 26.68 18.43
C ASN A 60 -12.06 26.40 17.46
N THR A 61 -11.83 25.14 17.12
CA THR A 61 -10.85 24.72 16.10
C THR A 61 -11.55 23.96 14.99
N PHE A 62 -10.99 23.97 13.78
CA PHE A 62 -11.60 23.27 12.66
C PHE A 62 -11.75 21.76 12.93
N ALA A 63 -10.71 21.12 13.48
CA ALA A 63 -10.75 19.70 13.85
C ALA A 63 -11.88 19.40 14.85
N ALA A 64 -12.07 20.25 15.86
CA ALA A 64 -13.14 20.08 16.83
C ALA A 64 -14.53 20.31 16.21
N GLN A 65 -14.69 21.29 15.31
CA GLN A 65 -15.93 21.49 14.56
C GLN A 65 -16.33 20.22 13.80
N VAL A 66 -15.36 19.57 13.14
CA VAL A 66 -15.61 18.32 12.41
C VAL A 66 -15.98 17.18 13.36
N GLN A 67 -15.22 17.00 14.45
CA GLN A 67 -15.47 15.94 15.44
C GLN A 67 -16.87 16.06 16.07
N TYR A 68 -17.23 17.26 16.54
CA TYR A 68 -18.54 17.51 17.15
C TYR A 68 -19.67 17.48 16.13
N ALA A 69 -19.46 17.92 14.88
CA ALA A 69 -20.43 17.73 13.82
C ALA A 69 -20.73 16.24 13.60
N ALA A 70 -19.70 15.38 13.57
CA ALA A 70 -19.89 13.95 13.40
C ALA A 70 -20.71 13.32 14.54
N ASN A 71 -20.40 13.69 15.80
CA ASN A 71 -21.18 13.27 16.97
C ASN A 71 -22.63 13.77 16.89
N THR A 72 -22.83 15.01 16.46
CA THR A 72 -24.15 15.62 16.33
C THR A 72 -24.99 14.95 15.23
N ILE A 73 -24.42 14.59 14.08
CA ILE A 73 -25.12 13.81 13.05
C ILE A 73 -25.58 12.44 13.59
N ARG A 74 -24.74 11.78 14.40
CA ARG A 74 -25.11 10.53 15.08
C ARG A 74 -26.27 10.75 16.05
N SER A 75 -26.22 11.82 16.84
CA SER A 75 -27.28 12.21 17.78
C SER A 75 -28.61 12.54 17.09
N ILE A 76 -28.56 13.25 15.95
CA ILE A 76 -29.74 13.51 15.10
C ILE A 76 -30.34 12.18 14.63
N THR A 77 -29.51 11.28 14.12
CA THR A 77 -29.95 9.96 13.66
C THR A 77 -30.68 9.21 14.79
N ASP A 78 -30.11 9.20 16.00
CA ASP A 78 -30.68 8.51 17.16
C ASP A 78 -32.01 9.12 17.60
N SER A 79 -32.09 10.46 17.62
CA SER A 79 -33.31 11.18 17.95
C SER A 79 -34.43 10.89 16.95
N LEU A 80 -34.13 10.87 15.65
CA LEU A 80 -35.11 10.56 14.60
C LEU A 80 -35.58 9.10 14.69
N VAL A 81 -34.69 8.16 14.97
CA VAL A 81 -35.06 6.75 15.17
C VAL A 81 -35.96 6.59 16.40
N ALA A 82 -35.65 7.29 17.50
CA ALA A 82 -36.51 7.32 18.69
C ALA A 82 -37.91 7.92 18.41
N GLN A 83 -38.01 8.82 17.42
CA GLN A 83 -39.26 9.38 16.90
C GLN A 83 -39.96 8.46 15.88
N GLY A 84 -39.45 7.24 15.65
CA GLY A 84 -40.07 6.24 14.78
C GLY A 84 -39.59 6.25 13.33
N TRP A 85 -38.53 7.00 12.99
CA TRP A 85 -37.93 6.94 11.66
C TRP A 85 -37.32 5.55 11.40
N LYS A 86 -37.59 5.03 10.20
CA LYS A 86 -37.03 3.76 9.74
C LYS A 86 -35.73 4.00 8.97
N ALA A 87 -34.97 2.94 8.76
CA ALA A 87 -33.77 2.95 7.92
C ALA A 87 -33.99 3.62 6.54
N THR A 88 -35.13 3.36 5.90
CA THR A 88 -35.51 3.92 4.59
C THR A 88 -35.82 5.41 4.62
N ASP A 89 -36.15 5.98 5.79
CA ASP A 89 -36.31 7.43 5.95
C ASP A 89 -34.95 8.14 6.03
N LEU A 90 -33.94 7.42 6.50
CA LEU A 90 -32.59 7.95 6.73
C LEU A 90 -31.69 7.76 5.50
N TRP A 91 -31.83 6.66 4.77
CA TRP A 91 -30.90 6.22 3.73
C TRP A 91 -31.60 5.76 2.46
N SER A 92 -31.09 6.19 1.31
CA SER A 92 -31.46 5.66 -0.01
C SER A 92 -30.46 4.57 -0.41
N LYS A 93 -30.94 3.33 -0.55
CA LYS A 93 -30.10 2.17 -0.85
C LYS A 93 -29.53 2.24 -2.25
N GLU A 94 -30.38 2.53 -3.23
CA GLU A 94 -30.04 2.61 -4.64
C GLU A 94 -29.02 3.72 -4.88
N ALA A 95 -29.20 4.88 -4.24
CA ALA A 95 -28.28 6.01 -4.38
C ALA A 95 -27.05 5.91 -3.47
N GLY A 96 -26.98 4.93 -2.55
CA GLY A 96 -25.81 4.75 -1.70
C GLY A 96 -25.52 5.90 -0.73
N ARG A 97 -26.56 6.62 -0.28
CA ARG A 97 -26.39 7.87 0.47
C ARG A 97 -27.52 8.16 1.44
N TYR A 98 -27.33 9.14 2.32
CA TYR A 98 -28.43 9.71 3.09
C TYR A 98 -29.58 10.18 2.19
N GLY A 99 -30.81 9.89 2.61
CA GLY A 99 -32.02 10.28 1.90
C GLY A 99 -32.29 11.78 2.00
N ASN A 100 -32.99 12.35 1.01
CA ASN A 100 -33.27 13.79 0.98
C ASN A 100 -34.02 14.26 2.24
N ARG A 101 -34.91 13.43 2.79
CA ARG A 101 -35.67 13.69 4.02
C ARG A 101 -34.74 13.86 5.23
N PHE A 102 -33.69 13.03 5.33
CA PHE A 102 -32.69 13.14 6.39
C PHE A 102 -31.85 14.41 6.24
N ILE A 103 -31.40 14.72 5.02
CA ILE A 103 -30.66 15.97 4.75
C ILE A 103 -31.49 17.20 5.15
N GLN A 104 -32.79 17.20 4.87
CA GLN A 104 -33.70 18.26 5.33
C GLN A 104 -33.78 18.35 6.86
N ALA A 105 -33.82 17.22 7.57
CA ALA A 105 -33.81 17.19 9.03
C ALA A 105 -32.50 17.73 9.62
N VAL A 106 -31.35 17.44 8.99
CA VAL A 106 -30.05 18.00 9.39
C VAL A 106 -30.02 19.52 9.15
N ALA A 107 -30.53 19.99 8.01
CA ALA A 107 -30.57 21.42 7.68
C ALA A 107 -31.47 22.24 8.63
N ALA A 108 -32.47 21.62 9.26
CA ALA A 108 -33.31 22.29 10.26
C ALA A 108 -32.54 22.71 11.53
N GLY A 109 -31.30 22.25 11.70
CA GLY A 109 -30.52 22.43 12.91
C GLY A 109 -30.92 21.43 14.00
N TYR A 110 -30.16 21.39 15.09
CA TYR A 110 -30.38 20.42 16.15
C TYR A 110 -29.85 20.90 17.50
N THR A 111 -30.65 20.70 18.53
CA THR A 111 -30.22 20.88 19.92
C THR A 111 -30.21 19.51 20.61
N PRO A 112 -29.03 19.01 21.02
CA PRO A 112 -28.94 17.71 21.66
C PRO A 112 -29.64 17.69 23.03
N PRO A 113 -30.19 16.55 23.47
CA PRO A 113 -30.74 16.39 24.81
C PRO A 113 -29.70 16.72 25.90
N ALA A 114 -30.15 17.20 27.07
CA ALA A 114 -29.27 17.67 28.15
C ALA A 114 -28.30 16.60 28.69
N ASN A 115 -28.64 15.32 28.56
CA ASN A 115 -27.80 14.19 28.98
C ASN A 115 -26.76 13.76 27.92
N ASN A 116 -26.75 14.38 26.73
CA ASN A 116 -25.76 14.09 25.69
C ASN A 116 -24.60 15.08 25.77
N GLU A 117 -23.53 14.66 26.46
CA GLU A 117 -22.34 15.50 26.68
C GLU A 117 -21.35 15.48 25.51
N ALA A 118 -21.55 14.58 24.52
CA ALA A 118 -20.63 14.39 23.40
C ALA A 118 -21.08 15.10 22.10
N SER A 119 -22.31 15.59 22.04
CA SER A 119 -22.88 16.25 20.86
C SER A 119 -23.09 17.74 21.12
N ALA A 120 -22.78 18.55 20.12
CA ALA A 120 -22.93 19.99 20.18
C ALA A 120 -24.21 20.45 19.45
N ARG A 121 -24.58 21.72 19.60
CA ARG A 121 -25.70 22.31 18.86
C ARG A 121 -25.29 22.49 17.40
N LEU A 122 -26.18 22.14 16.48
CA LEU A 122 -26.05 22.43 15.06
C LEU A 122 -26.99 23.58 14.68
N GLU A 123 -26.44 24.64 14.09
CA GLU A 123 -27.25 25.75 13.56
C GLU A 123 -28.03 25.33 12.31
N SER A 124 -29.21 25.92 12.11
CA SER A 124 -30.00 25.69 10.89
C SER A 124 -29.30 26.26 9.65
N SER A 125 -29.48 25.60 8.50
CA SER A 125 -28.95 25.99 7.20
C SER A 125 -30.01 25.87 6.09
N ASN A 126 -29.67 26.29 4.87
CA ASN A 126 -30.57 26.14 3.72
C ASN A 126 -30.59 24.67 3.25
N PRO A 127 -31.77 24.00 3.22
CA PRO A 127 -31.84 22.57 2.92
C PRO A 127 -31.48 22.22 1.47
N GLN A 128 -31.81 23.07 0.49
CA GLN A 128 -31.44 22.86 -0.90
C GLN A 128 -29.93 23.01 -1.11
N ALA A 129 -29.32 24.03 -0.50
CA ALA A 129 -27.88 24.24 -0.55
C ALA A 129 -27.12 23.07 0.10
N LEU A 130 -27.60 22.59 1.26
CA LEU A 130 -26.98 21.44 1.94
C LEU A 130 -27.07 20.17 1.10
N LEU A 131 -28.22 19.91 0.47
CA LEU A 131 -28.38 18.77 -0.42
C LEU A 131 -27.46 18.88 -1.65
N GLN A 132 -27.36 20.06 -2.25
CA GLN A 132 -26.48 20.25 -3.41
C GLN A 132 -25.01 20.04 -3.05
N ALA A 133 -24.53 20.69 -1.98
CA ALA A 133 -23.16 20.53 -1.50
C ALA A 133 -22.82 19.06 -1.16
N TYR A 134 -23.78 18.34 -0.56
CA TYR A 134 -23.64 16.92 -0.29
C TYR A 134 -23.51 16.07 -1.55
N LEU A 135 -24.31 16.35 -2.59
CA LEU A 135 -24.25 15.63 -3.87
C LEU A 135 -22.97 15.95 -4.65
N ASP A 136 -22.49 17.19 -4.57
CA ASP A 136 -21.26 17.62 -5.23
C ASP A 136 -20.04 16.88 -4.66
N ASP A 137 -19.93 16.80 -3.33
CA ASP A 137 -18.85 16.05 -2.66
C ASP A 137 -18.93 14.54 -2.96
N LEU A 138 -20.15 13.97 -2.93
CA LEU A 138 -20.38 12.58 -3.29
C LEU A 138 -19.94 12.25 -4.71
N ALA A 139 -20.20 13.14 -5.67
CA ALA A 139 -19.84 12.94 -7.07
C ALA A 139 -18.32 12.92 -7.27
N ILE A 140 -17.56 13.67 -6.46
CA ILE A 140 -16.09 13.66 -6.47
C ILE A 140 -15.57 12.29 -6.05
N ASP A 141 -16.07 11.76 -4.92
CA ASP A 141 -15.69 10.44 -4.41
C ASP A 141 -16.04 9.32 -5.40
N PHE A 142 -17.26 9.33 -5.94
CA PHE A 142 -17.73 8.32 -6.89
C PHE A 142 -16.93 8.33 -8.20
N LYS A 143 -16.57 9.52 -8.70
CA LYS A 143 -15.82 9.65 -9.96
C LYS A 143 -14.38 9.19 -9.81
N ALA A 144 -13.76 9.44 -8.66
CA ALA A 144 -12.38 9.01 -8.39
C ALA A 144 -12.23 7.48 -8.46
N GLU A 145 -13.26 6.74 -8.00
CA GLU A 145 -13.20 5.30 -7.79
C GLU A 145 -14.02 4.48 -8.80
N GLY A 146 -14.73 5.14 -9.71
CA GLY A 146 -15.50 4.49 -10.77
C GLY A 146 -16.67 3.65 -10.26
N LEU A 147 -17.30 4.08 -9.16
CA LEU A 147 -18.39 3.34 -8.51
C LEU A 147 -19.64 3.21 -9.41
N PRO A 148 -20.37 2.09 -9.34
CA PRO A 148 -21.62 1.91 -10.07
C PRO A 148 -22.67 2.94 -9.63
N GLN A 149 -23.50 3.37 -10.57
CA GLN A 149 -24.56 4.37 -10.33
C GLN A 149 -25.68 3.87 -9.39
N ASN A 150 -25.73 2.57 -9.10
CA ASN A 150 -26.73 1.94 -8.26
C ASN A 150 -26.10 0.99 -7.24
N LEU A 151 -26.29 1.26 -5.94
CA LEU A 151 -25.77 0.48 -4.82
C LEU A 151 -26.82 -0.40 -4.12
N ALA A 152 -27.92 -0.75 -4.80
CA ALA A 152 -28.95 -1.63 -4.23
C ALA A 152 -28.41 -3.02 -3.81
N TYR A 153 -27.31 -3.48 -4.41
CA TYR A 153 -26.66 -4.76 -4.08
C TYR A 153 -25.87 -4.72 -2.75
N LEU A 154 -25.54 -3.52 -2.25
CA LEU A 154 -24.50 -3.38 -1.22
C LEU A 154 -24.88 -4.08 0.10
N ASP A 155 -26.12 -3.91 0.56
CA ASP A 155 -26.59 -4.54 1.81
C ASP A 155 -26.46 -6.07 1.76
N SER A 156 -26.87 -6.71 0.64
CA SER A 156 -26.82 -8.16 0.51
C SER A 156 -25.38 -8.67 0.35
N ALA A 157 -24.54 -7.93 -0.36
CA ALA A 157 -23.12 -8.26 -0.51
C ALA A 157 -22.36 -8.18 0.82
N LEU A 158 -22.60 -7.13 1.61
CA LEU A 158 -22.02 -6.96 2.96
C LEU A 158 -22.40 -8.13 3.87
N LEU A 159 -23.69 -8.48 3.93
CA LEU A 159 -24.16 -9.58 4.77
C LEU A 159 -23.61 -10.94 4.31
N THR A 160 -23.54 -11.17 3.00
CA THR A 160 -22.95 -12.40 2.43
C THR A 160 -21.49 -12.58 2.84
N LEU A 161 -20.70 -11.50 2.81
CA LEU A 161 -19.32 -11.51 3.29
C LEU A 161 -19.29 -11.81 4.79
N VAL A 162 -20.02 -11.02 5.58
CA VAL A 162 -20.01 -11.06 7.06
C VAL A 162 -20.38 -12.43 7.62
N ASP A 163 -21.39 -13.10 7.06
CA ASP A 163 -21.82 -14.41 7.51
C ASP A 163 -20.73 -15.48 7.38
N ARG A 164 -19.77 -15.28 6.47
CA ARG A 164 -18.68 -16.23 6.22
C ARG A 164 -17.42 -15.89 7.00
N LEU A 165 -17.18 -14.61 7.33
CA LEU A 165 -15.97 -14.13 8.00
C LEU A 165 -15.55 -14.96 9.24
N PRO A 166 -16.46 -15.38 10.15
CA PRO A 166 -16.09 -16.20 11.31
C PRO A 166 -15.29 -17.47 10.96
N SER A 167 -15.62 -18.13 9.85
CA SER A 167 -14.94 -19.36 9.40
C SER A 167 -13.56 -19.09 8.78
N TYR A 168 -13.28 -17.85 8.41
CA TYR A 168 -12.02 -17.39 7.79
C TYR A 168 -11.16 -16.56 8.73
N TYR A 169 -11.62 -16.34 9.97
CA TYR A 169 -10.84 -15.72 11.01
C TYR A 169 -9.67 -16.63 11.42
N ARG A 170 -8.45 -16.08 11.43
CA ARG A 170 -7.19 -16.75 11.75
C ARG A 170 -6.40 -16.00 12.83
N SER A 171 -7.06 -15.12 13.57
CA SER A 171 -6.48 -14.32 14.66
C SER A 171 -5.33 -13.40 14.22
N LEU A 172 -5.28 -13.04 12.93
CA LEU A 172 -4.33 -12.08 12.42
C LEU A 172 -4.69 -10.67 12.95
N PRO A 173 -3.71 -9.81 13.28
CA PRO A 173 -3.96 -8.48 13.84
C PRO A 173 -4.98 -7.66 13.04
N TYR A 174 -4.80 -7.53 11.72
CA TYR A 174 -5.72 -6.76 10.88
C TYR A 174 -7.15 -7.34 10.87
N GLN A 175 -7.32 -8.66 11.01
CA GLN A 175 -8.65 -9.28 11.13
C GLN A 175 -9.31 -8.92 12.46
N ARG A 176 -8.53 -8.91 13.55
CA ARG A 176 -8.99 -8.48 14.87
C ARG A 176 -9.39 -7.01 14.85
N ASP A 177 -8.55 -6.16 14.26
CA ASP A 177 -8.83 -4.73 14.11
C ASP A 177 -10.09 -4.51 13.27
N ALA A 178 -10.28 -5.27 12.19
CA ALA A 178 -11.50 -5.20 11.38
C ALA A 178 -12.76 -5.54 12.20
N PHE A 179 -12.73 -6.61 13.02
CA PHE A 179 -13.85 -6.97 13.89
C PHE A 179 -14.07 -5.96 15.03
N LEU A 180 -13.00 -5.43 15.62
CA LEU A 180 -13.06 -4.42 16.67
C LEU A 180 -13.62 -3.09 16.16
N GLU A 181 -13.20 -2.63 14.99
CA GLU A 181 -13.72 -1.39 14.39
C GLU A 181 -15.18 -1.56 13.98
N ALA A 182 -15.55 -2.72 13.44
CA ALA A 182 -16.95 -3.05 13.18
C ALA A 182 -17.78 -2.97 14.48
N LEU A 183 -17.30 -3.58 15.57
CA LEU A 183 -17.93 -3.52 16.89
C LEU A 183 -18.07 -2.08 17.41
N ARG A 184 -16.98 -1.30 17.30
CA ARG A 184 -16.91 0.09 17.76
C ARG A 184 -17.97 0.94 17.07
N ILE A 185 -18.02 0.90 15.74
CA ILE A 185 -18.98 1.65 14.95
C ILE A 185 -20.41 1.14 15.18
N TRP A 186 -20.60 -0.18 15.20
CA TRP A 186 -21.90 -0.82 15.43
C TRP A 186 -22.52 -0.41 16.77
N ARG A 187 -21.69 -0.31 17.82
CA ARG A 187 -22.09 0.12 19.16
C ARG A 187 -22.00 1.63 19.38
N LYS A 188 -21.64 2.41 18.35
CA LYS A 188 -21.52 3.86 18.39
C LYS A 188 -20.55 4.35 19.48
N LEU A 189 -19.39 3.71 19.55
CA LEU A 189 -18.35 3.99 20.53
C LEU A 189 -17.26 4.87 19.90
N ASP A 190 -16.68 5.76 20.70
CA ASP A 190 -15.75 6.77 20.18
C ASP A 190 -14.28 6.32 20.20
N SER A 191 -13.95 5.22 20.87
CA SER A 191 -12.59 4.70 20.95
C SER A 191 -12.52 3.17 20.93
N ARG A 192 -11.32 2.66 20.62
CA ARG A 192 -10.99 1.24 20.63
C ARG A 192 -11.12 0.63 22.03
N GLU A 193 -10.67 1.35 23.04
CA GLU A 193 -10.73 0.94 24.45
C GLU A 193 -12.18 0.79 24.90
N ALA A 194 -13.06 1.71 24.47
CA ALA A 194 -14.49 1.60 24.73
C ALA A 194 -15.09 0.35 24.05
N ALA A 195 -14.66 0.03 22.82
CA ALA A 195 -15.09 -1.18 22.13
C ALA A 195 -14.67 -2.45 22.88
N ILE A 196 -13.42 -2.52 23.33
CA ILE A 196 -12.90 -3.64 24.15
C ILE A 196 -13.66 -3.74 25.47
N ALA A 197 -13.81 -2.63 26.20
CA ALA A 197 -14.54 -2.58 27.46
C ALA A 197 -15.99 -3.06 27.28
N SER A 198 -16.63 -2.75 26.16
CA SER A 198 -18.00 -3.17 25.87
C SER A 198 -18.18 -4.69 25.72
N LEU A 199 -17.10 -5.46 25.51
CA LEU A 199 -17.15 -6.92 25.48
C LEU A 199 -17.26 -7.54 26.89
N ASN A 200 -17.07 -6.75 27.96
CA ASN A 200 -17.17 -7.17 29.35
C ASN A 200 -16.31 -8.42 29.68
N LEU A 201 -15.11 -8.48 29.11
CA LEU A 201 -14.16 -9.57 29.33
C LEU A 201 -13.27 -9.25 30.53
N LYS A 202 -12.84 -10.29 31.26
CA LYS A 202 -11.78 -10.13 32.26
C LYS A 202 -10.45 -10.00 31.53
N THR A 203 -9.81 -8.84 31.63
CA THR A 203 -8.44 -8.65 31.13
C THR A 203 -7.50 -9.63 31.86
N PRO A 204 -6.56 -10.29 31.17
CA PRO A 204 -5.53 -11.08 31.82
C PRO A 204 -4.81 -10.25 32.90
N VAL A 205 -4.72 -10.77 34.12
CA VAL A 205 -4.07 -10.12 35.26
C VAL A 205 -2.54 -10.14 35.02
N ASP A 206 -1.85 -9.04 35.33
CA ASP A 206 -0.38 -8.87 35.26
C ASP A 206 0.28 -8.82 33.87
N ALA A 207 -0.45 -8.47 32.81
CA ALA A 207 0.15 -8.26 31.49
C ALA A 207 0.69 -6.82 31.33
N ASP A 208 1.96 -6.68 30.95
CA ASP A 208 2.57 -5.42 30.50
C ASP A 208 1.72 -4.83 29.37
N PRO A 209 1.27 -3.56 29.44
CA PRO A 209 0.45 -2.90 28.41
C PRO A 209 1.05 -2.99 27.00
N GLU A 210 2.38 -3.06 26.87
CA GLU A 210 3.06 -3.18 25.58
C GLU A 210 3.17 -4.63 25.07
N SER A 211 2.76 -5.62 25.87
CA SER A 211 2.91 -7.05 25.55
C SER A 211 1.64 -7.89 25.73
N VAL A 212 0.46 -7.27 25.89
CA VAL A 212 -0.80 -8.01 26.07
C VAL A 212 -1.18 -8.71 24.76
N ASP A 213 -1.14 -10.04 24.75
CA ASP A 213 -1.71 -10.82 23.65
C ASP A 213 -3.25 -10.65 23.65
N GLU A 214 -3.77 -9.96 22.65
CA GLU A 214 -5.20 -9.69 22.51
C GLU A 214 -6.02 -10.89 21.99
N SER A 215 -5.42 -12.08 21.87
CA SER A 215 -6.13 -13.31 21.51
C SER A 215 -7.32 -13.63 22.42
N TYR A 216 -7.35 -13.11 23.66
CA TYR A 216 -8.49 -13.22 24.57
C TYR A 216 -9.77 -12.57 24.04
N LEU A 217 -9.67 -11.63 23.10
CA LEU A 217 -10.81 -10.96 22.45
C LEU A 217 -11.49 -11.82 21.38
N ASP A 218 -10.73 -12.72 20.75
CA ASP A 218 -11.11 -13.38 19.49
C ASP A 218 -12.47 -14.09 19.59
N LYS A 219 -12.72 -14.82 20.68
CA LYS A 219 -13.99 -15.54 20.89
C LYS A 219 -15.20 -14.59 20.94
N ALA A 220 -15.08 -13.48 21.67
CA ALA A 220 -16.17 -12.52 21.81
C ALA A 220 -16.43 -11.76 20.51
N LEU A 221 -15.36 -11.44 19.77
CA LEU A 221 -15.47 -10.82 18.45
C LEU A 221 -16.15 -11.75 17.43
N ILE A 222 -15.77 -13.04 17.40
CA ILE A 222 -16.44 -14.03 16.54
C ILE A 222 -17.93 -14.13 16.87
N GLN A 223 -18.30 -14.18 18.16
CA GLN A 223 -19.71 -14.20 18.58
C GLN A 223 -20.47 -12.94 18.18
N PHE A 224 -19.84 -11.78 18.28
CA PHE A 224 -20.39 -10.52 17.79
C PHE A 224 -20.66 -10.60 16.28
N MET A 225 -19.68 -11.04 15.49
CA MET A 225 -19.82 -11.18 14.03
C MET A 225 -20.96 -12.13 13.64
N GLN A 226 -21.10 -13.26 14.34
CA GLN A 226 -22.20 -14.22 14.15
C GLN A 226 -23.58 -13.66 14.52
N SER A 227 -23.65 -12.52 15.22
CA SER A 227 -24.90 -11.86 15.59
C SER A 227 -25.34 -10.77 14.61
N ILE A 228 -24.44 -10.29 13.72
CA ILE A 228 -24.67 -9.10 12.90
C ILE A 228 -25.90 -9.26 12.02
N SER A 229 -25.98 -10.33 11.21
CA SER A 229 -27.03 -10.48 10.20
C SER A 229 -28.44 -10.54 10.80
N ARG A 230 -28.57 -11.09 12.02
CA ARG A 230 -29.85 -11.12 12.74
C ARG A 230 -30.27 -9.75 13.30
N ASN A 231 -29.32 -8.85 13.52
CA ASN A 231 -29.53 -7.54 14.13
C ASN A 231 -29.36 -6.38 13.13
N TYR A 232 -29.16 -6.70 11.85
CA TYR A 232 -28.99 -5.72 10.80
C TYR A 232 -30.35 -5.20 10.34
N SER A 233 -30.58 -3.91 10.57
CA SER A 233 -31.79 -3.20 10.14
C SER A 233 -31.50 -2.19 9.04
N GLY A 234 -30.24 -2.12 8.59
CA GLY A 234 -29.82 -1.17 7.57
C GLY A 234 -29.85 0.27 8.07
N TYR A 235 -29.44 0.53 9.31
CA TYR A 235 -29.20 1.92 9.74
C TYR A 235 -27.83 2.40 9.21
N PRO A 236 -27.63 3.72 8.98
CA PRO A 236 -26.38 4.25 8.43
C PRO A 236 -25.11 3.77 9.14
N HIS A 237 -25.06 3.85 10.47
CA HIS A 237 -23.92 3.35 11.25
C HIS A 237 -23.66 1.84 11.10
N GLN A 238 -24.72 1.03 10.90
CA GLN A 238 -24.54 -0.40 10.64
C GLN A 238 -23.91 -0.63 9.27
N ARG A 239 -24.34 0.11 8.24
CA ARG A 239 -23.70 0.07 6.91
C ARG A 239 -22.23 0.46 6.99
N GLU A 240 -21.94 1.62 7.58
CA GLU A 240 -20.57 2.12 7.68
C GLU A 240 -19.69 1.17 8.51
N ALA A 241 -20.22 0.52 9.55
CA ALA A 241 -19.50 -0.53 10.28
C ALA A 241 -19.09 -1.71 9.38
N LEU A 242 -20.00 -2.18 8.51
CA LEU A 242 -19.71 -3.32 7.63
C LEU A 242 -18.84 -2.92 6.42
N VAL A 243 -18.96 -1.70 5.94
CA VAL A 243 -18.07 -1.17 4.89
C VAL A 243 -16.66 -1.02 5.46
N ARG A 244 -16.51 -0.45 6.66
CA ARG A 244 -15.21 -0.34 7.34
C ARG A 244 -14.59 -1.70 7.65
N LEU A 245 -15.40 -2.65 8.12
CA LEU A 245 -15.00 -4.04 8.27
C LEU A 245 -14.43 -4.60 6.97
N THR A 246 -15.13 -4.40 5.85
CA THR A 246 -14.70 -4.88 4.53
C THR A 246 -13.39 -4.25 4.11
N GLN A 247 -13.26 -2.93 4.28
CA GLN A 247 -12.05 -2.17 3.97
C GLN A 247 -10.85 -2.73 4.73
N LEU A 248 -10.96 -2.90 6.06
CA LEU A 248 -9.87 -3.40 6.89
C LEU A 248 -9.57 -4.88 6.64
N TRP A 249 -10.61 -5.71 6.46
CA TRP A 249 -10.45 -7.14 6.17
C TRP A 249 -9.72 -7.39 4.85
N ARG A 250 -10.01 -6.56 3.84
CA ARG A 250 -9.41 -6.65 2.51
C ARG A 250 -8.17 -5.77 2.35
N GLN A 251 -7.79 -5.00 3.38
CA GLN A 251 -6.66 -4.07 3.36
C GLN A 251 -6.73 -3.08 2.19
N LEU A 252 -7.89 -2.44 2.02
CA LEU A 252 -8.16 -1.50 0.94
C LEU A 252 -7.93 -0.06 1.39
N ASP A 253 -7.48 0.78 0.47
CA ASP A 253 -7.07 2.16 0.76
C ASP A 253 -8.25 3.08 1.11
N SER A 254 -9.45 2.78 0.61
CA SER A 254 -10.63 3.65 0.75
C SER A 254 -11.93 2.88 1.03
N ARG A 255 -12.92 3.61 1.54
CA ARG A 255 -14.31 3.14 1.71
C ARG A 255 -14.92 2.74 0.37
N GLU A 256 -14.69 3.56 -0.66
CA GLU A 256 -15.20 3.37 -2.01
C GLU A 256 -14.57 2.14 -2.67
N ALA A 257 -13.26 1.89 -2.47
CA ALA A 257 -12.61 0.66 -2.89
C ALA A 257 -13.23 -0.57 -2.22
N ALA A 258 -13.62 -0.47 -0.93
CA ALA A 258 -14.33 -1.55 -0.24
C ALA A 258 -15.69 -1.86 -0.88
N ILE A 259 -16.48 -0.84 -1.23
CA ILE A 259 -17.75 -0.99 -1.95
C ILE A 259 -17.51 -1.63 -3.33
N ALA A 260 -16.59 -1.09 -4.13
CA ALA A 260 -16.26 -1.61 -5.45
C ALA A 260 -15.76 -3.06 -5.42
N SER A 261 -15.06 -3.46 -4.34
CA SER A 261 -14.58 -4.82 -4.18
C SER A 261 -15.72 -5.83 -3.98
N LEU A 262 -16.82 -5.42 -3.34
CA LEU A 262 -17.97 -6.27 -3.05
C LEU A 262 -18.85 -6.55 -4.27
N GLU A 263 -18.83 -5.63 -5.24
CA GLU A 263 -19.48 -5.85 -6.54
C GLU A 263 -18.84 -7.02 -7.30
N LYS A 264 -17.51 -7.15 -7.19
CA LYS A 264 -16.72 -8.16 -7.90
C LYS A 264 -16.73 -9.50 -7.19
N ASP A 265 -16.56 -9.49 -5.87
CA ASP A 265 -16.42 -10.70 -5.07
C ASP A 265 -16.90 -10.47 -3.63
N THR A 266 -17.66 -11.41 -3.09
CA THR A 266 -18.12 -11.43 -1.68
C THR A 266 -17.40 -12.47 -0.84
N SER A 267 -16.37 -13.12 -1.38
CA SER A 267 -15.55 -14.08 -0.66
C SER A 267 -14.79 -13.41 0.49
N PRO A 268 -14.74 -14.06 1.67
CA PRO A 268 -13.88 -13.64 2.78
C PRO A 268 -12.43 -14.10 2.62
N GLU A 269 -12.10 -14.90 1.60
CA GLU A 269 -10.74 -15.41 1.38
C GLU A 269 -9.76 -14.24 1.20
N PRO A 270 -8.77 -14.10 2.09
CA PRO A 270 -7.70 -13.15 1.86
C PRO A 270 -6.99 -13.55 0.57
N GLY A 271 -6.72 -12.59 -0.31
CA GLY A 271 -5.85 -12.85 -1.45
C GLY A 271 -4.52 -13.46 -0.98
N LEU A 272 -3.98 -14.41 -1.75
CA LEU A 272 -2.77 -15.15 -1.36
C LEU A 272 -1.53 -14.26 -1.17
N LYS A 273 -1.59 -13.01 -1.65
CA LYS A 273 -0.58 -11.96 -1.44
C LYS A 273 -0.19 -11.81 0.04
N ILE A 274 -1.12 -12.04 0.97
CA ILE A 274 -0.81 -11.96 2.40
C ILE A 274 0.22 -12.99 2.88
N LEU A 275 0.41 -14.08 2.13
CA LEU A 275 1.37 -15.12 2.43
C LEU A 275 2.80 -14.76 1.97
N ASP A 276 2.95 -13.74 1.12
CA ASP A 276 4.22 -13.39 0.48
C ASP A 276 5.36 -13.15 1.49
N PRO A 277 5.15 -12.41 2.60
CA PRO A 277 6.18 -12.27 3.63
C PRO A 277 6.62 -13.63 4.20
N ALA A 278 5.71 -14.58 4.40
CA ALA A 278 6.02 -15.90 4.93
C ALA A 278 6.75 -16.75 3.90
N LEU A 279 6.36 -16.68 2.63
CA LEU A 279 7.02 -17.38 1.52
C LEU A 279 8.47 -16.91 1.35
N VAL A 280 8.70 -15.59 1.34
CA VAL A 280 10.04 -15.00 1.23
C VAL A 280 10.88 -15.33 2.47
N ALA A 281 10.31 -15.21 3.68
CA ALA A 281 11.00 -15.56 4.91
C ALA A 281 11.38 -17.05 4.96
N PHE A 282 10.49 -17.92 4.48
CA PHE A 282 10.74 -19.35 4.36
C PHE A 282 11.90 -19.64 3.41
N ALA A 283 11.86 -19.08 2.19
CA ALA A 283 12.94 -19.22 1.21
C ALA A 283 14.29 -18.73 1.78
N GLN A 284 14.29 -17.60 2.46
CA GLN A 284 15.51 -17.01 3.01
C GLN A 284 16.14 -17.84 4.13
N ARG A 285 15.33 -18.51 4.97
CA ARG A 285 15.79 -19.37 6.06
C ARG A 285 16.18 -20.78 5.59
N LEU A 286 15.59 -21.26 4.49
CA LEU A 286 15.72 -22.63 4.00
C LEU A 286 17.17 -23.13 3.90
N PRO A 287 18.16 -22.38 3.37
CA PRO A 287 19.55 -22.83 3.28
C PRO A 287 20.13 -23.34 4.60
N GLN A 288 19.73 -22.77 5.75
CA GLN A 288 20.21 -23.16 7.08
C GLN A 288 19.77 -24.58 7.48
N TYR A 289 18.69 -25.08 6.87
CA TYR A 289 18.09 -26.38 7.17
C TYR A 289 18.30 -27.41 6.04
N TYR A 290 19.05 -27.04 4.99
CA TYR A 290 19.35 -27.93 3.89
C TYR A 290 20.40 -28.98 4.29
N GLN A 291 20.11 -30.25 4.05
CA GLN A 291 20.95 -31.40 4.40
C GLN A 291 21.23 -32.29 3.19
N GLY A 292 20.87 -31.86 1.97
CA GLY A 292 21.04 -32.67 0.76
C GLY A 292 20.18 -33.94 0.75
N LYS A 293 19.03 -33.95 1.45
CA LYS A 293 18.11 -35.10 1.44
C LYS A 293 17.32 -35.16 0.13
N GLY A 294 16.94 -36.37 -0.30
CA GLY A 294 16.21 -36.58 -1.55
C GLY A 294 14.90 -35.77 -1.62
N GLU A 295 14.14 -35.70 -0.53
CA GLU A 295 12.91 -34.92 -0.45
C GLU A 295 13.16 -33.41 -0.53
N GLN A 296 14.26 -32.91 0.05
CA GLN A 296 14.65 -31.50 -0.03
C GLN A 296 15.05 -31.12 -1.47
N ARG A 297 15.83 -31.98 -2.14
CA ARG A 297 16.15 -31.83 -3.57
C ARG A 297 14.90 -31.82 -4.42
N ASN A 298 13.96 -32.73 -4.15
CA ASN A 298 12.69 -32.81 -4.86
C ASN A 298 11.86 -31.53 -4.68
N ALA A 299 11.71 -31.04 -3.44
CA ALA A 299 10.98 -29.82 -3.14
C ALA A 299 11.55 -28.60 -3.87
N LEU A 300 12.88 -28.41 -3.81
CA LEU A 300 13.56 -27.30 -4.50
C LEU A 300 13.55 -27.43 -6.03
N THR A 301 13.66 -28.66 -6.56
CA THR A 301 13.59 -28.90 -8.01
C THR A 301 12.20 -28.58 -8.55
N GLU A 302 11.13 -28.99 -7.86
CA GLU A 302 9.75 -28.65 -8.25
C GLU A 302 9.48 -27.15 -8.13
N ALA A 303 10.00 -26.50 -7.09
CA ALA A 303 9.92 -25.05 -6.96
C ALA A 303 10.62 -24.33 -8.12
N PHE A 304 11.85 -24.74 -8.46
CA PHE A 304 12.59 -24.19 -9.61
C PHE A 304 11.85 -24.42 -10.93
N ARG A 305 11.29 -25.62 -11.11
CA ARG A 305 10.51 -25.98 -12.31
C ARG A 305 9.34 -25.04 -12.50
N LEU A 306 8.51 -24.86 -11.45
CA LEU A 306 7.36 -23.96 -11.48
C LEU A 306 7.78 -22.49 -11.66
N TRP A 307 8.80 -22.05 -10.94
CA TRP A 307 9.35 -20.70 -11.02
C TRP A 307 9.81 -20.33 -12.44
N ARG A 308 10.38 -21.29 -13.17
CA ARG A 308 10.86 -21.11 -14.54
C ARG A 308 9.81 -21.45 -15.61
N GLY A 309 8.61 -21.87 -15.23
CA GLY A 309 7.57 -22.30 -16.18
C GLY A 309 7.95 -23.55 -16.98
N LEU A 310 8.74 -24.45 -16.39
CA LEU A 310 9.20 -25.68 -17.04
C LEU A 310 8.17 -26.80 -16.91
N ASP A 311 8.07 -27.61 -17.95
CA ASP A 311 7.02 -28.64 -18.12
C ASP A 311 7.25 -29.92 -17.30
N SER A 312 8.51 -30.25 -16.97
CA SER A 312 8.85 -31.52 -16.36
C SER A 312 10.07 -31.44 -15.43
N ARG A 313 10.21 -32.42 -14.54
CA ARG A 313 11.41 -32.55 -13.70
C ARG A 313 12.68 -32.73 -14.54
N THR A 314 12.58 -33.41 -15.67
CA THR A 314 13.69 -33.65 -16.61
C THR A 314 14.21 -32.33 -17.18
N THR A 315 13.32 -31.43 -17.60
CA THR A 315 13.71 -30.11 -18.13
C THR A 315 14.25 -29.19 -17.03
N ALA A 316 13.73 -29.29 -15.81
CA ALA A 316 14.29 -28.60 -14.64
C ALA A 316 15.73 -29.02 -14.34
N LEU A 317 16.02 -30.33 -14.30
CA LEU A 317 17.37 -30.85 -14.08
C LEU A 317 18.32 -30.41 -15.20
N ALA A 318 17.89 -30.49 -16.46
CA ALA A 318 18.69 -30.03 -17.60
C ALA A 318 19.00 -28.52 -17.53
N ALA A 319 18.03 -27.70 -17.12
CA ALA A 319 18.21 -26.26 -16.94
C ALA A 319 19.15 -25.90 -15.77
N LEU A 320 19.30 -26.80 -14.79
CA LEU A 320 20.31 -26.72 -13.73
C LEU A 320 21.68 -27.29 -14.15
N GLY A 321 21.84 -27.66 -15.43
CA GLY A 321 23.08 -28.23 -15.96
C GLY A 321 23.32 -29.69 -15.53
N ILE A 322 22.29 -30.39 -15.04
CA ILE A 322 22.36 -31.79 -14.63
C ILE A 322 21.83 -32.67 -15.76
N ASN A 323 22.64 -33.66 -16.18
CA ASN A 323 22.17 -34.68 -17.12
C ASN A 323 21.17 -35.62 -16.41
N PRO A 324 19.88 -35.66 -16.79
CA PRO A 324 18.88 -36.45 -16.07
C PRO A 324 19.19 -37.95 -16.04
N ASN A 325 19.94 -38.46 -17.02
CA ASN A 325 20.27 -39.88 -17.12
C ASN A 325 21.29 -40.32 -16.05
N THR A 326 22.11 -39.40 -15.53
CA THR A 326 23.11 -39.74 -14.51
C THR A 326 22.46 -40.05 -13.17
N LEU A 327 21.31 -39.43 -12.86
CA LEU A 327 20.54 -39.65 -11.63
C LEU A 327 19.55 -40.83 -11.72
N SER A 328 19.61 -41.63 -12.79
CA SER A 328 18.77 -42.82 -12.95
C SER A 328 19.20 -43.96 -12.00
N ALA A 329 18.23 -44.77 -11.55
CA ALA A 329 18.49 -45.92 -10.68
C ALA A 329 19.39 -47.00 -11.33
N SER A 330 19.55 -46.96 -12.65
CA SER A 330 20.41 -47.85 -13.44
C SER A 330 21.90 -47.44 -13.47
N THR A 331 22.26 -46.26 -12.96
CA THR A 331 23.65 -45.79 -12.97
C THR A 331 24.49 -46.51 -11.91
N THR A 332 25.48 -47.28 -12.32
CA THR A 332 26.41 -47.99 -11.41
C THR A 332 27.65 -47.16 -11.03
N ASN A 333 27.88 -46.02 -11.70
CA ASN A 333 29.01 -45.14 -11.44
C ASN A 333 28.72 -44.21 -10.23
N LYS A 334 29.19 -44.63 -9.05
CA LYS A 334 29.02 -43.90 -7.78
C LYS A 334 29.65 -42.50 -7.79
N THR A 335 30.77 -42.30 -8.48
CA THR A 335 31.46 -41.01 -8.56
C THR A 335 30.62 -40.01 -9.34
N ALA A 336 30.17 -40.39 -10.54
CA ALA A 336 29.31 -39.55 -11.38
C ALA A 336 27.98 -39.17 -10.69
N LEU A 337 27.41 -40.10 -9.90
CA LEU A 337 26.23 -39.83 -9.07
C LEU A 337 26.51 -38.78 -7.99
N THR A 338 27.67 -38.87 -7.34
CA THR A 338 28.06 -37.96 -6.25
C THR A 338 28.34 -36.55 -6.80
N ASP A 339 29.02 -36.45 -7.95
CA ASP A 339 29.30 -35.18 -8.62
C ASP A 339 28.02 -34.51 -9.10
N ALA A 340 27.11 -35.26 -9.72
CA ALA A 340 25.81 -34.75 -10.15
C ALA A 340 24.94 -34.30 -8.97
N ALA A 341 24.95 -35.03 -7.85
CA ALA A 341 24.23 -34.64 -6.64
C ALA A 341 24.82 -33.36 -6.01
N THR A 342 26.15 -33.24 -5.97
CA THR A 342 26.86 -32.07 -5.44
C THR A 342 26.59 -30.83 -6.30
N GLN A 343 26.62 -30.98 -7.63
CA GLN A 343 26.27 -29.91 -8.54
C GLN A 343 24.81 -29.49 -8.34
N LEU A 344 23.88 -30.45 -8.28
CA LEU A 344 22.46 -30.16 -8.06
C LEU A 344 22.24 -29.40 -6.75
N ASP A 345 22.90 -29.82 -5.66
CA ASP A 345 22.81 -29.14 -4.36
C ASP A 345 23.25 -27.68 -4.46
N ARG A 346 24.38 -27.40 -5.15
CA ARG A 346 24.87 -26.04 -5.35
C ARG A 346 23.88 -25.18 -6.13
N GLU A 347 23.39 -25.67 -7.27
CA GLU A 347 22.49 -24.88 -8.13
C GLU A 347 21.12 -24.62 -7.45
N LEU A 348 20.61 -25.59 -6.69
CA LEU A 348 19.36 -25.41 -5.92
C LEU A 348 19.53 -24.42 -4.77
N LEU A 349 20.70 -24.42 -4.09
CA LEU A 349 21.01 -23.44 -3.06
C LEU A 349 21.20 -22.03 -3.65
N GLU A 350 21.88 -21.90 -4.78
CA GLU A 350 22.00 -20.62 -5.48
C GLU A 350 20.63 -20.07 -5.92
N PHE A 351 19.75 -20.95 -6.40
CA PHE A 351 18.38 -20.58 -6.76
C PHE A 351 17.61 -20.02 -5.56
N ILE A 352 17.54 -20.75 -4.44
CA ILE A 352 16.74 -20.32 -3.28
C ILE A 352 17.31 -19.05 -2.63
N GLU A 353 18.63 -18.83 -2.69
CA GLU A 353 19.28 -17.63 -2.16
C GLU A 353 18.97 -16.36 -2.97
N ARG A 354 18.66 -16.48 -4.26
CA ARG A 354 18.28 -15.35 -5.12
C ARG A 354 16.81 -14.92 -4.97
N ILE A 355 15.94 -15.83 -4.52
CA ILE A 355 14.48 -15.59 -4.45
C ILE A 355 14.11 -14.29 -3.73
N PRO A 356 14.64 -13.95 -2.54
CA PRO A 356 14.26 -12.70 -1.86
C PRO A 356 14.55 -11.42 -2.67
N GLY A 357 15.49 -11.48 -3.61
CA GLY A 357 15.81 -10.38 -4.51
C GLY A 357 15.07 -10.43 -5.86
N GLU A 358 14.69 -11.61 -6.34
CA GLU A 358 14.05 -11.80 -7.65
C GLU A 358 12.51 -11.93 -7.57
N TYR A 359 11.95 -12.06 -6.37
CA TYR A 359 10.51 -12.19 -6.16
C TYR A 359 9.77 -10.89 -6.52
N GLN A 360 8.81 -10.99 -7.43
CA GLN A 360 7.99 -9.90 -7.97
C GLN A 360 6.49 -10.11 -7.72
N GLU A 361 6.14 -10.98 -6.77
CA GLU A 361 4.74 -11.24 -6.37
C GLU A 361 3.84 -11.80 -7.50
N THR A 362 4.42 -12.39 -8.56
CA THR A 362 3.60 -13.01 -9.62
C THR A 362 2.91 -14.28 -9.12
N GLU A 363 1.81 -14.66 -9.77
CA GLU A 363 1.04 -15.87 -9.38
C GLU A 363 1.90 -17.13 -9.50
N GLU A 364 2.69 -17.25 -10.56
CA GLU A 364 3.57 -18.40 -10.81
C GLU A 364 4.67 -18.50 -9.76
N GLN A 365 5.30 -17.37 -9.40
CA GLN A 365 6.30 -17.33 -8.34
C GLN A 365 5.70 -17.72 -6.99
N ARG A 366 4.50 -17.21 -6.68
CA ARG A 366 3.79 -17.53 -5.44
C ARG A 366 3.44 -19.00 -5.36
N GLU A 367 2.87 -19.59 -6.42
CA GLU A 367 2.54 -21.02 -6.46
C GLU A 367 3.79 -21.90 -6.40
N ALA A 368 4.90 -21.49 -7.02
CA ALA A 368 6.18 -22.18 -6.89
C ALA A 368 6.65 -22.25 -5.44
N LEU A 369 6.55 -21.14 -4.68
CA LEU A 369 6.93 -21.09 -3.27
C LEU A 369 5.92 -21.80 -2.35
N ILE A 370 4.61 -21.72 -2.64
CA ILE A 370 3.60 -22.51 -1.92
C ILE A 370 3.91 -24.00 -2.11
N ARG A 371 4.19 -24.44 -3.34
CA ARG A 371 4.55 -25.84 -3.62
C ARG A 371 5.86 -26.25 -2.94
N LEU A 372 6.85 -25.36 -2.89
CA LEU A 372 8.07 -25.58 -2.13
C LEU A 372 7.77 -25.88 -0.65
N VAL A 373 6.98 -25.02 0.00
CA VAL A 373 6.61 -25.16 1.41
C VAL A 373 5.81 -26.44 1.63
N GLN A 374 4.88 -26.76 0.73
CA GLN A 374 4.08 -27.99 0.79
C GLN A 374 4.98 -29.23 0.84
N LEU A 375 5.87 -29.37 -0.14
CA LEU A 375 6.76 -30.52 -0.26
C LEU A 375 7.77 -30.55 0.88
N TRP A 376 8.34 -29.40 1.25
CA TRP A 376 9.34 -29.30 2.31
C TRP A 376 8.77 -29.66 3.69
N ARG A 377 7.50 -29.31 3.97
CA ARG A 377 6.81 -29.65 5.22
C ARG A 377 6.09 -31.01 5.18
N GLY A 378 6.11 -31.71 4.05
CA GLY A 378 5.38 -32.98 3.88
C GLY A 378 3.85 -32.83 3.98
N LEU A 379 3.30 -31.68 3.57
CA LEU A 379 1.86 -31.40 3.67
C LEU A 379 1.10 -32.03 2.49
N THR A 380 0.00 -32.72 2.81
CA THR A 380 -0.75 -33.51 1.81
C THR A 380 -1.54 -32.63 0.84
N THR A 381 -2.05 -31.49 1.30
CA THR A 381 -2.90 -30.61 0.48
C THR A 381 -2.40 -29.18 0.43
N ARG A 382 -2.81 -28.47 -0.63
CA ARG A 382 -2.58 -27.03 -0.77
C ARG A 382 -3.21 -26.25 0.38
N ASP A 383 -4.40 -26.63 0.84
CA ASP A 383 -5.09 -25.96 1.96
C ASP A 383 -4.37 -26.12 3.30
N GLN A 384 -3.77 -27.29 3.55
CA GLN A 384 -2.89 -27.47 4.72
C GLN A 384 -1.68 -26.52 4.63
N THR A 385 -1.12 -26.35 3.43
CA THR A 385 0.02 -25.46 3.18
C THR A 385 -0.33 -24.00 3.43
N ILE A 386 -1.46 -23.54 2.87
CA ILE A 386 -1.95 -22.17 3.06
C ILE A 386 -2.21 -21.90 4.55
N ARG A 387 -2.85 -22.83 5.27
CA ARG A 387 -3.05 -22.70 6.72
C ARG A 387 -1.72 -22.59 7.49
N SER A 388 -0.76 -23.43 7.15
CA SER A 388 0.57 -23.41 7.77
C SER A 388 1.32 -22.10 7.49
N LEU A 389 1.15 -21.50 6.30
CA LEU A 389 1.71 -20.19 5.96
C LEU A 389 1.01 -19.04 6.69
N PHE A 390 -0.30 -19.11 6.90
CA PHE A 390 -1.00 -18.13 7.74
C PHE A 390 -0.48 -18.14 9.19
N GLU A 391 -0.15 -19.31 9.74
CA GLU A 391 0.49 -19.41 11.05
C GLU A 391 1.89 -18.77 11.06
N ASP A 392 2.66 -18.89 9.97
CA ASP A 392 3.94 -18.20 9.83
C ASP A 392 3.78 -16.68 9.80
N VAL A 393 2.81 -16.16 9.03
CA VAL A 393 2.48 -14.73 8.99
C VAL A 393 2.12 -14.23 10.39
N ARG A 394 1.24 -14.97 11.09
CA ARG A 394 0.84 -14.64 12.46
C ARG A 394 2.04 -14.57 13.40
N ARG A 395 2.90 -15.61 13.39
CA ARG A 395 4.10 -15.65 14.24
C ARG A 395 5.03 -14.49 13.95
N MET A 396 5.28 -14.17 12.69
CA MET A 396 6.14 -13.06 12.29
C MET A 396 5.59 -11.70 12.75
N GLN A 397 4.28 -11.48 12.67
CA GLN A 397 3.63 -10.23 13.07
C GLN A 397 3.62 -10.03 14.59
N GLN A 398 3.60 -11.12 15.36
CA GLN A 398 3.61 -11.09 16.83
C GLN A 398 5.03 -11.18 17.42
N ALA A 399 6.03 -11.53 16.60
CA ALA A 399 7.40 -11.71 17.06
C ALA A 399 8.01 -10.38 17.51
N ARG A 400 8.77 -10.43 18.61
CA ARG A 400 9.67 -9.32 18.97
C ARG A 400 10.70 -9.15 17.87
N ARG A 401 11.13 -7.91 17.63
CA ARG A 401 12.04 -7.54 16.51
C ARG A 401 13.29 -8.42 16.37
N ASP A 402 13.85 -8.88 17.49
CA ASP A 402 15.08 -9.68 17.52
C ASP A 402 14.85 -11.18 17.74
N ALA A 403 13.59 -11.63 17.77
CA ALA A 403 13.25 -13.04 17.94
C ALA A 403 13.52 -13.85 16.64
N PRO A 404 13.87 -15.15 16.74
CA PRO A 404 14.07 -16.01 15.57
C PRO A 404 12.87 -16.07 14.62
N GLU A 405 11.66 -15.92 15.15
CA GLU A 405 10.40 -15.92 14.42
C GLU A 405 10.18 -14.65 13.61
N ALA A 406 10.85 -13.53 13.96
CA ALA A 406 10.71 -12.25 13.28
C ALA A 406 11.14 -12.33 11.80
N PRO A 407 10.54 -11.53 10.89
CA PRO A 407 10.93 -11.49 9.50
C PRO A 407 12.45 -11.35 9.36
N PRO A 408 13.11 -12.22 8.56
CA PRO A 408 14.55 -12.16 8.43
C PRO A 408 14.95 -10.85 7.74
N LYS A 409 16.11 -10.29 8.12
CA LYS A 409 16.62 -9.05 7.53
C LYS A 409 16.72 -9.19 5.99
N PRO A 410 16.26 -8.23 5.19
CA PRO A 410 16.35 -8.33 3.73
C PRO A 410 17.78 -8.64 3.30
N LYS A 411 17.96 -9.70 2.50
CA LYS A 411 19.26 -9.97 1.86
C LYS A 411 19.45 -8.98 0.71
N PRO A 412 20.61 -8.32 0.59
CA PRO A 412 20.91 -7.50 -0.58
C PRO A 412 20.80 -8.32 -1.86
N LEU A 413 20.36 -7.69 -2.95
CA LEU A 413 20.42 -8.28 -4.27
C LEU A 413 21.87 -8.72 -4.55
N ILE A 414 22.08 -10.02 -4.78
CA ILE A 414 23.38 -10.53 -5.26
C ILE A 414 23.48 -10.12 -6.73
N LEU A 415 24.11 -8.97 -6.98
CA LEU A 415 24.30 -8.51 -8.34
C LEU A 415 25.35 -9.39 -9.05
N PRO A 416 25.14 -9.73 -10.33
CA PRO A 416 26.18 -10.36 -11.13
C PRO A 416 27.44 -9.48 -11.12
N LYS A 417 28.61 -10.12 -11.20
CA LYS A 417 29.89 -9.39 -11.22
C LYS A 417 29.92 -8.47 -12.45
N ARG A 418 30.27 -7.20 -12.22
CA ARG A 418 30.46 -6.20 -13.27
C ARG A 418 31.46 -6.72 -14.32
N PRO A 419 31.11 -6.73 -15.61
CA PRO A 419 32.05 -7.09 -16.68
C PRO A 419 33.17 -6.06 -16.79
N VAL A 420 34.31 -6.50 -17.35
CA VAL A 420 35.47 -5.62 -17.61
C VAL A 420 35.09 -4.53 -18.62
N ARG A 421 34.26 -4.86 -19.61
CA ARG A 421 33.76 -3.96 -20.65
C ARG A 421 32.24 -4.12 -20.81
N TRP A 422 31.55 -2.98 -20.90
CA TRP A 422 30.13 -2.93 -21.25
C TRP A 422 29.94 -3.01 -22.76
N THR A 423 28.91 -3.75 -23.16
CA THR A 423 28.41 -3.88 -24.54
C THR A 423 26.88 -3.83 -24.48
N PRO A 424 26.18 -3.49 -25.57
CA PRO A 424 24.72 -3.51 -25.58
C PRO A 424 24.11 -4.83 -25.07
N GLY A 425 24.78 -5.96 -25.30
CA GLY A 425 24.29 -7.29 -24.92
C GLY A 425 24.63 -7.76 -23.50
N ASN A 426 25.36 -6.99 -22.69
CA ASN A 426 25.77 -7.44 -21.34
C ASN A 426 25.47 -6.42 -20.22
N ILE A 427 24.63 -5.43 -20.50
CA ILE A 427 24.25 -4.40 -19.52
C ILE A 427 23.50 -5.04 -18.34
N GLN A 428 23.93 -4.69 -17.13
CA GLN A 428 23.32 -5.11 -15.87
C GLN A 428 22.76 -3.86 -15.18
N LEU A 429 21.43 -3.74 -15.07
CA LEU A 429 20.76 -2.50 -14.65
C LEU A 429 21.27 -1.96 -13.30
N TYR A 430 21.46 -2.82 -12.31
CA TYR A 430 21.86 -2.40 -10.97
C TYR A 430 23.38 -2.27 -10.77
N ALA A 431 24.17 -2.65 -11.78
CA ALA A 431 25.62 -2.53 -11.68
C ALA A 431 26.07 -1.09 -11.91
N SER A 432 27.10 -0.67 -11.16
CA SER A 432 27.78 0.61 -11.37
C SER A 432 28.33 0.71 -12.80
N ILE A 433 28.08 1.82 -13.49
CA ILE A 433 28.57 2.04 -14.86
C ILE A 433 30.11 2.10 -14.88
N ILE A 434 30.73 2.71 -13.87
CA ILE A 434 32.20 2.86 -13.72
C ILE A 434 32.71 2.18 -12.44
N PRO A 435 33.98 1.72 -12.38
CA PRO A 435 34.49 1.05 -11.18
C PRO A 435 34.42 1.97 -9.97
N ASN A 436 33.94 1.47 -8.84
CA ASN A 436 33.70 2.23 -7.61
C ASN A 436 32.78 3.45 -7.78
N GLY A 437 32.00 3.49 -8.86
CA GLY A 437 31.01 4.53 -9.12
C GLY A 437 29.67 4.26 -8.47
N THR A 438 28.89 5.33 -8.32
CA THR A 438 27.56 5.30 -7.69
C THR A 438 26.41 5.44 -8.67
N PHE A 439 26.69 5.68 -9.96
CA PHE A 439 25.69 5.69 -11.02
C PHE A 439 25.50 4.29 -11.62
N SER A 440 24.26 3.88 -11.78
CA SER A 440 23.82 2.58 -12.28
C SER A 440 23.29 2.65 -13.71
N TRP A 441 23.27 1.50 -14.41
CA TRP A 441 22.65 1.41 -15.72
C TRP A 441 21.13 1.64 -15.67
N ALA A 442 20.46 1.35 -14.56
CA ALA A 442 19.05 1.63 -14.34
C ALA A 442 18.77 3.14 -14.44
N GLU A 443 19.61 3.98 -13.85
CA GLU A 443 19.52 5.44 -13.98
C GLU A 443 19.75 5.88 -15.42
N ALA A 444 20.78 5.34 -16.09
CA ALA A 444 21.13 5.74 -17.45
C ALA A 444 20.08 5.34 -18.50
N THR A 445 19.37 4.23 -18.27
CA THR A 445 18.44 3.60 -19.23
C THR A 445 16.97 3.69 -18.81
N HIS A 446 16.65 4.48 -17.78
CA HIS A 446 15.30 4.61 -17.23
C HIS A 446 14.68 3.25 -16.89
N GLY A 447 15.33 2.52 -16.00
CA GLY A 447 14.91 1.19 -15.56
C GLY A 447 14.99 0.11 -16.64
N GLY A 448 15.84 0.29 -17.66
CA GLY A 448 15.99 -0.65 -18.79
C GLY A 448 15.02 -0.42 -19.94
N THR A 449 14.15 0.59 -19.88
CA THR A 449 13.22 0.91 -20.98
C THR A 449 13.88 1.66 -22.14
N ARG A 450 15.09 2.21 -21.93
CA ARG A 450 15.86 2.99 -22.89
C ARG A 450 17.25 2.36 -23.04
N MET A 451 17.29 1.18 -23.66
CA MET A 451 18.56 0.48 -23.85
C MET A 451 19.39 1.13 -24.97
N PRO A 452 20.71 1.30 -24.78
CA PRO A 452 21.58 1.85 -25.81
C PRO A 452 21.64 0.89 -27.02
N PRO A 453 21.44 1.37 -28.25
CA PRO A 453 21.31 0.53 -29.44
C PRO A 453 22.65 0.01 -29.95
N ASP A 454 23.75 0.70 -29.62
CA ASP A 454 25.07 0.42 -30.15
C ASP A 454 26.18 0.69 -29.12
N GLN A 455 27.39 0.23 -29.47
CA GLN A 455 28.57 0.40 -28.62
C GLN A 455 28.96 1.87 -28.45
N THR A 456 28.72 2.71 -29.46
CA THR A 456 29.03 4.15 -29.41
C THR A 456 28.25 4.84 -28.29
N THR A 457 26.96 4.52 -28.17
CA THR A 457 26.08 5.02 -27.11
C THR A 457 26.51 4.49 -25.74
N VAL A 458 26.89 3.20 -25.65
CA VAL A 458 27.43 2.62 -24.41
C VAL A 458 28.70 3.35 -23.96
N ASP A 459 29.64 3.58 -24.87
CA ASP A 459 30.89 4.27 -24.57
C ASP A 459 30.66 5.74 -24.20
N ALA A 460 29.64 6.38 -24.79
CA ALA A 460 29.18 7.71 -24.46
C ALA A 460 28.61 7.82 -23.03
N ILE A 461 27.75 6.88 -22.64
CA ILE A 461 27.21 6.77 -21.28
C ILE A 461 28.35 6.55 -20.27
N VAL A 462 29.29 5.64 -20.56
CA VAL A 462 30.44 5.38 -19.68
C VAL A 462 31.31 6.64 -19.52
N ARG A 463 31.51 7.42 -20.58
CA ARG A 463 32.28 8.68 -20.54
C ARG A 463 31.62 9.72 -19.64
N ILE A 464 30.34 10.04 -19.87
CA ILE A 464 29.64 11.03 -19.03
C ILE A 464 29.52 10.55 -17.58
N ALA A 465 29.35 9.24 -17.33
CA ALA A 465 29.30 8.68 -15.98
C ALA A 465 30.59 8.96 -15.17
N ARG A 466 31.77 8.92 -15.81
CA ARG A 466 33.05 9.28 -15.14
C ARG A 466 33.08 10.75 -14.73
N LEU A 467 32.65 11.64 -15.61
CA LEU A 467 32.61 13.08 -15.32
C LEU A 467 31.55 13.42 -14.27
N ALA A 468 30.37 12.81 -14.38
CA ALA A 468 29.27 12.99 -13.43
C ALA A 468 29.63 12.50 -12.03
N GLN A 469 30.38 11.40 -11.91
CA GLN A 469 30.87 10.92 -10.60
C GLN A 469 31.77 11.96 -9.93
N GLN A 470 32.69 12.56 -10.67
CA GLN A 470 33.55 13.63 -10.16
C GLN A 470 32.75 14.89 -9.78
N ALA A 471 31.72 15.25 -10.56
CA ALA A 471 30.82 16.34 -10.20
C ALA A 471 30.01 16.05 -8.93
N ARG A 472 29.51 14.81 -8.78
CA ARG A 472 28.78 14.35 -7.59
C ARG A 472 29.66 14.44 -6.33
N GLU A 473 30.91 14.03 -6.43
CA GLU A 473 31.91 14.15 -5.36
C GLU A 473 32.21 15.62 -5.02
N ARG A 474 32.37 16.47 -6.03
CA ARG A 474 32.63 17.91 -5.83
C ARG A 474 31.45 18.62 -5.14
N ILE A 475 30.22 18.31 -5.53
CA ILE A 475 29.01 18.90 -4.94
C ILE A 475 28.76 18.33 -3.53
N GLY A 476 29.19 17.09 -3.28
CA GLY A 476 29.00 16.42 -1.99
C GLY A 476 27.53 16.03 -1.72
N ARG A 477 26.69 15.94 -2.76
CA ARG A 477 25.28 15.52 -2.67
C ARG A 477 24.92 14.49 -3.74
N PRO A 478 23.99 13.56 -3.47
CA PRO A 478 23.47 12.64 -4.47
C PRO A 478 22.83 13.39 -5.65
N PHE A 479 23.07 12.89 -6.86
CA PHE A 479 22.38 13.39 -8.05
C PHE A 479 21.13 12.55 -8.29
N GLN A 480 19.96 13.18 -8.26
CA GLN A 480 18.70 12.55 -8.64
C GLN A 480 18.52 12.69 -10.16
N VAL A 481 18.85 11.62 -10.89
CA VAL A 481 18.80 11.60 -12.36
C VAL A 481 17.35 11.54 -12.83
N THR A 482 16.92 12.52 -13.61
CA THR A 482 15.58 12.55 -14.22
C THR A 482 15.61 12.01 -15.65
N SER A 483 16.70 12.24 -16.36
CA SER A 483 16.87 11.80 -17.75
C SER A 483 18.34 11.66 -18.09
N TRP A 484 18.67 10.62 -18.86
CA TRP A 484 20.03 10.36 -19.34
C TRP A 484 19.99 9.96 -20.82
N TYR A 485 20.03 8.66 -21.15
CA TYR A 485 19.87 8.26 -22.55
C TYR A 485 18.40 8.40 -22.98
N ARG A 486 18.17 9.01 -24.14
CA ARG A 486 16.85 9.14 -24.76
C ARG A 486 16.90 8.62 -26.20
N PRO A 487 16.19 7.52 -26.51
CA PRO A 487 15.99 7.11 -27.89
C PRO A 487 15.39 8.24 -28.73
N PRO A 488 15.72 8.35 -30.04
CA PRO A 488 15.27 9.44 -30.91
C PRO A 488 13.76 9.72 -30.85
N GLU A 489 12.95 8.67 -30.84
CA GLU A 489 11.49 8.71 -30.78
C GLU A 489 10.96 9.26 -29.45
N ILE A 490 11.63 8.92 -28.34
CA ILE A 490 11.29 9.46 -27.02
C ILE A 490 11.73 10.93 -26.93
N ASN A 491 12.90 11.27 -27.46
CA ASN A 491 13.38 12.66 -27.49
C ASN A 491 12.43 13.57 -28.29
N ALA A 492 11.93 13.12 -29.44
CA ALA A 492 10.95 13.86 -30.24
C ALA A 492 9.62 14.07 -29.47
N ARG A 493 9.12 13.03 -28.80
CA ARG A 493 7.87 13.09 -28.02
C ARG A 493 7.91 14.12 -26.90
N VAL A 494 9.06 14.31 -26.27
CA VAL A 494 9.24 15.29 -25.17
C VAL A 494 9.67 16.67 -25.67
N GLY A 495 9.57 16.95 -26.98
CA GLY A 495 9.93 18.24 -27.57
C GLY A 495 11.45 18.52 -27.58
N GLY A 496 12.27 17.47 -27.52
CA GLY A 496 13.72 17.59 -27.58
C GLY A 496 14.22 17.98 -28.99
N VAL A 497 15.35 18.68 -29.04
CA VAL A 497 16.00 19.04 -30.31
C VAL A 497 16.61 17.80 -30.99
N SER A 498 16.67 17.79 -32.32
CA SER A 498 17.18 16.66 -33.11
C SER A 498 18.64 16.30 -32.82
N ASN A 499 19.48 17.29 -32.48
CA ASN A 499 20.89 17.11 -32.12
C ASN A 499 21.11 17.03 -30.60
N SER A 500 20.12 16.51 -29.85
CA SER A 500 20.20 16.39 -28.39
C SER A 500 21.31 15.43 -27.96
N ARG A 501 22.13 15.85 -27.00
CA ARG A 501 23.19 15.01 -26.40
C ARG A 501 22.63 13.79 -25.66
N HIS A 502 21.36 13.82 -25.26
CA HIS A 502 20.68 12.64 -24.70
C HIS A 502 20.50 11.52 -25.72
N ILE A 503 20.37 11.83 -27.02
CA ILE A 503 20.31 10.83 -28.10
C ILE A 503 21.68 10.16 -28.28
N VAL A 504 22.76 10.89 -28.01
CA VAL A 504 24.13 10.34 -28.05
C VAL A 504 24.44 9.49 -26.81
N GLY A 505 23.70 9.70 -25.71
CA GLY A 505 23.91 9.03 -24.42
C GLY A 505 24.90 9.73 -23.49
N ASP A 506 25.38 10.92 -23.84
CA ASP A 506 26.38 11.64 -23.05
C ASP A 506 25.87 12.90 -22.34
N ALA A 507 24.57 12.93 -22.05
CA ALA A 507 23.94 13.98 -21.25
C ALA A 507 23.13 13.43 -20.09
N ILE A 508 23.03 14.22 -19.02
CA ILE A 508 22.27 13.93 -17.80
C ILE A 508 21.52 15.19 -17.39
N ASP A 509 20.21 15.05 -17.21
CA ASP A 509 19.37 15.99 -16.48
C ASP A 509 19.20 15.46 -15.06
N PHE A 510 19.45 16.31 -14.06
CA PHE A 510 19.41 15.92 -12.65
C PHE A 510 19.06 17.10 -11.74
N TYR A 511 18.69 16.78 -10.50
CA TYR A 511 18.62 17.74 -9.41
C TYR A 511 19.34 17.19 -8.16
N CYS A 512 19.61 18.05 -7.19
CA CYS A 512 20.16 17.66 -5.89
C CYS A 512 19.27 18.25 -4.80
N ASP A 513 18.82 17.42 -3.86
CA ASP A 513 17.97 17.87 -2.77
C ASP A 513 18.63 19.02 -2.00
N GLY A 514 17.89 20.12 -1.81
CA GLY A 514 18.35 21.32 -1.12
C GLY A 514 19.25 22.25 -1.94
N LEU A 515 19.43 22.02 -3.25
CA LEU A 515 20.10 22.96 -4.17
C LEU A 515 19.21 23.32 -5.36
N THR A 516 19.20 24.59 -5.74
CA THR A 516 18.54 25.05 -6.98
C THR A 516 19.43 24.75 -8.20
N GLY A 517 18.82 24.74 -9.39
CA GLY A 517 19.53 24.63 -10.66
C GLY A 517 20.54 25.76 -10.85
N ASP A 518 20.26 26.95 -10.31
CA ASP A 518 21.19 28.07 -10.26
C ASP A 518 22.43 27.77 -9.42
N GLN A 519 22.25 27.25 -8.22
CA GLN A 519 23.35 26.89 -7.33
C GLN A 519 24.20 25.78 -7.95
N LEU A 520 23.58 24.73 -8.50
CA LEU A 520 24.27 23.65 -9.21
C LEU A 520 25.09 24.18 -10.38
N TYR A 521 24.51 25.08 -11.17
CA TYR A 521 25.19 25.72 -12.28
C TYR A 521 26.42 26.52 -11.79
N TRP A 522 26.30 27.32 -10.73
CA TRP A 522 27.44 28.08 -10.20
C TRP A 522 28.57 27.19 -9.67
N PHE A 523 28.24 26.11 -8.96
CA PHE A 523 29.24 25.18 -8.42
C PHE A 523 30.02 24.42 -9.51
N LEU A 524 29.38 24.20 -10.67
CA LEU A 524 29.94 23.42 -11.77
C LEU A 524 30.53 24.28 -12.88
N ASP A 525 30.11 25.52 -13.09
CA ASP A 525 30.45 26.30 -14.28
C ASP A 525 31.96 26.37 -14.54
N SER A 526 32.75 26.80 -13.55
CA SER A 526 34.20 26.97 -13.72
C SER A 526 34.93 25.66 -14.01
N TRP A 527 34.41 24.53 -13.52
CA TRP A 527 35.07 23.23 -13.53
C TRP A 527 34.58 22.29 -14.66
N TRP A 528 33.31 22.39 -15.06
CA TRP A 528 32.69 21.42 -15.97
C TRP A 528 33.18 21.58 -17.43
N PRO A 529 33.76 20.53 -18.05
CA PRO A 529 34.42 20.66 -19.35
C PRO A 529 33.46 20.67 -20.55
N GLY A 530 32.27 20.07 -20.42
CA GLY A 530 31.31 19.94 -21.51
C GLY A 530 30.18 20.97 -21.44
N GLY A 531 28.97 20.60 -21.88
CA GLY A 531 27.79 21.47 -21.78
C GLY A 531 27.22 21.51 -20.36
N LEU A 532 26.79 22.68 -19.91
CA LEU A 532 26.14 22.91 -18.62
C LEU A 532 24.97 23.88 -18.82
N GLY A 533 23.79 23.49 -18.35
CA GLY A 533 22.56 24.25 -18.52
C GLY A 533 21.69 24.29 -17.27
N ARG A 534 20.80 25.29 -17.21
CA ARG A 534 19.76 25.43 -16.19
C ARG A 534 18.47 25.96 -16.82
N TYR A 535 17.34 25.70 -16.16
CA TYR A 535 16.00 25.97 -16.69
C TYR A 535 15.18 26.85 -15.74
N ALA A 536 14.69 28.00 -16.22
CA ALA A 536 13.86 28.92 -15.45
C ALA A 536 12.50 28.30 -15.09
N SER A 537 11.93 27.50 -16.00
CA SER A 537 10.66 26.77 -15.80
C SER A 537 10.81 25.55 -14.88
N PHE A 538 12.04 25.06 -14.66
CA PHE A 538 12.34 23.94 -13.77
C PHE A 538 13.47 24.33 -12.80
N PRO A 539 13.16 25.09 -11.74
CA PRO A 539 14.14 25.83 -10.94
C PRO A 539 15.15 24.96 -10.17
N TYR A 540 14.93 23.64 -10.09
CA TYR A 540 15.83 22.68 -9.44
C TYR A 540 16.62 21.82 -10.44
N LEU A 541 16.27 21.87 -11.72
CA LEU A 541 16.85 21.00 -12.74
C LEU A 541 18.12 21.62 -13.32
N SER A 542 19.17 20.82 -13.41
CA SER A 542 20.39 21.14 -14.12
C SER A 542 20.67 20.11 -15.20
N HIS A 543 21.34 20.56 -16.26
CA HIS A 543 21.78 19.72 -17.37
C HIS A 543 23.29 19.71 -17.43
N ILE A 544 23.88 18.52 -17.61
CA ILE A 544 25.28 18.34 -17.98
C ILE A 544 25.41 17.43 -19.21
N ASP A 545 26.39 17.71 -20.07
CA ASP A 545 26.81 16.78 -21.13
C ASP A 545 28.33 16.76 -21.31
N ALA A 546 28.83 15.71 -21.98
CA ALA A 546 30.25 15.45 -22.20
C ALA A 546 30.73 15.79 -23.62
N ARG A 547 30.14 16.81 -24.27
CA ARG A 547 30.67 17.32 -25.55
C ARG A 547 32.10 17.85 -25.38
N SER A 548 32.87 17.89 -26.47
CA SER A 548 34.31 18.22 -26.45
C SER A 548 34.66 19.70 -26.20
N TYR A 549 33.67 20.56 -25.97
CA TYR A 549 33.85 21.99 -25.75
C TYR A 549 32.85 22.53 -24.71
N ARG A 550 33.22 23.62 -24.05
CA ARG A 550 32.34 24.27 -23.07
C ARG A 550 31.15 24.92 -23.77
N ALA A 551 29.94 24.55 -23.35
CA ALA A 551 28.70 25.20 -23.76
C ALA A 551 27.87 25.57 -22.52
N ARG A 552 27.26 26.75 -22.53
CA ARG A 552 26.51 27.32 -21.40
C ARG A 552 25.20 27.90 -21.88
N TRP A 553 24.09 27.56 -21.23
CA TRP A 553 22.78 28.11 -21.59
C TRP A 553 21.84 28.23 -20.40
N LEU A 554 20.96 29.22 -20.53
CA LEU A 554 19.84 29.49 -19.66
C LEU A 554 18.58 29.33 -20.52
N ARG A 555 17.64 28.48 -20.11
CA ARG A 555 16.41 28.22 -20.88
C ARG A 555 15.15 28.46 -20.09
#